data_AF-A0A6P2FZ37-F1
#
_entry.id   AF-A0A6P2FZ37-F1
#
_cell.length_a   1.000
_cell.length_b   1.000
_cell.length_c   1.000
_cell.angle_alpha   90.00
_cell.angle_beta   90.00
_cell.angle_gamma   90.00
#
_symmetry.space_group_name_H-M   'P 1'
#
loop_
_entity.id
_entity.type
_entity.pdbx_description
1 polymer ?
#
loop_
_entity_poly.entity_id
_entity_poly.type
_entity_poly.pdbx_seq_one_letter_code
_entity_poly.pdbx_strand_id
1 'polypeptide(L)'
;MRLPRLVVADGSVEALKWLALLLMTGDHVNKYLFNGTVPLLFNAGRLALPIFCFVLAYNLARPDTLQRGVYRRTLKRLALFGLAATPAFLALGGLWAGWWPLNVMFTLLAATAVLFLIDQGGRPRLVAAAAVFLVAGSSVEYWWPALSICLAVWWYCRKPSVPALALLLASCAALWFINGNFWALAALPVVAAAAHVDVRLPRLRWAFYAYYPLHLIALWLIRIPMSKAGYLFF
;
A
#
# COMPACT_ATOMS: atom_id res chain seq x y z
N MET A 1 18.70 11.06 -22.91
CA MET A 1 17.38 10.50 -23.31
C MET A 1 16.31 11.03 -22.35
N ARG A 2 15.20 11.61 -22.84
CA ARG A 2 14.08 12.00 -21.98
C ARG A 2 13.24 10.75 -21.72
N LEU A 3 13.10 10.35 -20.46
CA LEU A 3 12.25 9.20 -20.09
C LEU A 3 10.77 9.52 -20.37
N PRO A 4 9.97 8.51 -20.75
CA PRO A 4 8.55 8.72 -21.04
C PRO A 4 7.80 9.19 -19.79
N ARG A 5 6.77 10.02 -19.98
CA ARG A 5 5.83 10.37 -18.92
C ARG A 5 4.85 9.22 -18.73
N LEU A 6 4.59 8.85 -17.49
CA LEU A 6 3.59 7.83 -17.16
C LEU A 6 2.20 8.46 -17.12
N VAL A 7 1.34 8.06 -18.04
CA VAL A 7 -0.08 8.45 -18.09
C VAL A 7 -0.90 7.17 -18.03
N VAL A 8 -1.79 7.07 -17.03
CA VAL A 8 -2.66 5.92 -16.82
C VAL A 8 -4.08 6.43 -16.75
N ALA A 9 -4.98 5.85 -17.54
CA ALA A 9 -6.39 6.21 -17.54
C ALA A 9 -7.02 6.02 -16.15
N ASP A 10 -7.97 6.88 -15.78
CA ASP A 10 -8.60 6.86 -14.45
C ASP A 10 -9.23 5.50 -14.13
N GLY A 11 -9.91 4.89 -15.09
CA GLY A 11 -10.52 3.57 -14.88
C GLY A 11 -9.50 2.43 -14.82
N SER A 12 -8.33 2.57 -15.45
CA SER A 12 -7.20 1.62 -15.30
C SER A 12 -6.54 1.75 -13.92
N VAL A 13 -6.46 2.97 -13.37
CA VAL A 13 -6.06 3.18 -11.96
C VAL A 13 -7.06 2.54 -11.00
N GLU A 14 -8.36 2.60 -11.29
CA GLU A 14 -9.38 1.88 -10.53
C GLU A 14 -9.26 0.35 -10.69
N ALA A 15 -8.98 -0.15 -11.89
CA ALA A 15 -8.74 -1.57 -12.15
C ALA A 15 -7.56 -2.12 -11.32
N LEU A 16 -6.45 -1.36 -11.26
CA LEU A 16 -5.30 -1.69 -10.44
C LEU A 16 -5.66 -1.81 -8.95
N LYS A 17 -6.52 -0.93 -8.42
CA LYS A 17 -6.99 -1.07 -7.03
C LYS A 17 -7.81 -2.33 -6.82
N TRP A 18 -8.70 -2.68 -7.76
CA TRP A 18 -9.49 -3.91 -7.67
C TRP A 18 -8.60 -5.14 -7.72
N LEU A 19 -7.62 -5.18 -8.62
CA LEU A 19 -6.62 -6.24 -8.69
C LEU A 19 -5.87 -6.37 -7.35
N ALA A 20 -5.33 -5.27 -6.83
CA ALA A 20 -4.62 -5.27 -5.56
C ALA A 20 -5.52 -5.72 -4.39
N LEU A 21 -6.80 -5.33 -4.39
CA LEU A 21 -7.78 -5.74 -3.39
C LEU A 21 -8.01 -7.25 -3.42
N LEU A 22 -8.18 -7.84 -4.60
CA LEU A 22 -8.37 -9.28 -4.78
C LEU A 22 -7.13 -10.06 -4.32
N LEU A 23 -5.94 -9.61 -4.73
CA LEU A 23 -4.67 -10.24 -4.34
C LEU A 23 -4.44 -10.18 -2.83
N MET A 24 -4.67 -9.01 -2.21
CA MET A 24 -4.59 -8.84 -0.75
C MET A 24 -5.61 -9.71 -0.03
N THR A 25 -6.84 -9.79 -0.54
CA THR A 25 -7.89 -10.61 0.08
C THR A 25 -7.52 -12.10 0.06
N GLY A 26 -7.04 -12.60 -1.08
CA GLY A 26 -6.56 -13.97 -1.20
C GLY A 26 -5.40 -14.28 -0.26
N ASP A 27 -4.43 -13.37 -0.16
CA ASP A 27 -3.30 -13.49 0.76
C ASP A 27 -3.73 -13.47 2.23
N HIS A 28 -4.66 -12.58 2.61
CA HIS A 28 -5.19 -12.52 3.98
C HIS A 28 -6.01 -13.76 4.32
N VAL A 29 -6.81 -14.28 3.39
CA VAL A 29 -7.50 -15.56 3.56
C VAL A 29 -6.49 -16.68 3.78
N ASN A 30 -5.42 -16.74 2.96
CA ASN A 30 -4.35 -17.72 3.13
C ASN A 30 -3.66 -17.58 4.49
N LYS A 31 -3.20 -16.38 4.84
CA LYS A 31 -2.51 -16.09 6.10
C LYS A 31 -3.40 -16.41 7.30
N TYR A 32 -4.63 -15.93 7.30
CA TYR A 32 -5.46 -15.97 8.50
C TYR A 32 -6.34 -17.22 8.62
N LEU A 33 -6.80 -17.82 7.53
CA LEU A 33 -7.66 -19.01 7.60
C LEU A 33 -6.95 -20.31 7.24
N PHE A 34 -5.88 -20.24 6.45
CA PHE A 34 -5.12 -21.41 5.97
C PHE A 34 -3.67 -21.45 6.47
N ASN A 35 -3.31 -20.66 7.48
CA ASN A 35 -1.96 -20.62 8.09
C ASN A 35 -0.82 -20.45 7.07
N GLY A 36 -1.07 -19.71 5.99
CA GLY A 36 -0.07 -19.45 4.94
C GLY A 36 0.27 -20.65 4.05
N THR A 37 -0.49 -21.75 4.11
CA THR A 37 -0.16 -23.01 3.42
C THR A 37 -0.35 -23.01 1.91
N VAL A 38 -0.99 -21.99 1.33
CA VAL A 38 -1.22 -21.87 -0.12
C VAL A 38 -0.18 -20.92 -0.75
N PRO A 39 0.92 -21.42 -1.36
CA PRO A 39 2.03 -20.57 -1.79
C PRO A 39 1.64 -19.59 -2.88
N LEU A 40 0.71 -19.98 -3.76
CA LEU A 40 0.23 -19.12 -4.85
C LEU A 40 -0.46 -17.87 -4.31
N LEU A 41 -1.33 -18.00 -3.31
CA LEU A 41 -2.02 -16.86 -2.69
C LEU A 41 -1.04 -15.94 -1.97
N PHE A 42 -0.06 -16.52 -1.26
CA PHE A 42 0.99 -15.74 -0.60
C PHE A 42 1.81 -14.91 -1.60
N ASN A 43 2.31 -15.58 -2.64
CA ASN A 43 3.16 -14.99 -3.67
C ASN A 43 2.42 -13.92 -4.47
N ALA A 44 1.22 -14.22 -4.96
CA ALA A 44 0.39 -13.27 -5.70
C ALA A 44 -0.02 -12.06 -4.81
N GLY A 45 -0.24 -12.30 -3.52
CA GLY A 45 -0.48 -11.26 -2.52
C GLY A 45 0.60 -10.18 -2.43
N ARG A 46 1.87 -10.55 -2.67
CA ARG A 46 3.02 -9.63 -2.56
C ARG A 46 2.97 -8.48 -3.57
N LEU A 47 2.20 -8.60 -4.65
CA LEU A 47 1.98 -7.53 -5.62
C LEU A 47 1.05 -6.43 -5.07
N ALA A 48 0.19 -6.74 -4.11
CA ALA A 48 -0.88 -5.85 -3.67
C ALA A 48 -0.33 -4.52 -3.12
N LEU A 49 0.68 -4.57 -2.24
CA LEU A 49 1.25 -3.37 -1.65
C LEU A 49 1.89 -2.44 -2.70
N PRO A 50 2.85 -2.87 -3.55
CA PRO A 50 3.40 -1.98 -4.57
C PRO A 50 2.33 -1.36 -5.49
N ILE A 51 1.28 -2.12 -5.84
CA ILE A 51 0.16 -1.60 -6.65
C ILE A 51 -0.62 -0.53 -5.87
N PHE A 52 -0.97 -0.74 -4.60
CA PHE A 52 -1.63 0.28 -3.77
C PHE A 52 -0.76 1.53 -3.57
N CYS A 53 0.54 1.34 -3.31
CA CYS A 53 1.51 2.44 -3.22
C CYS A 53 1.57 3.22 -4.53
N PHE A 54 1.61 2.54 -5.67
CA PHE A 54 1.56 3.16 -7.00
C PHE A 54 0.31 4.01 -7.17
N VAL A 55 -0.88 3.43 -6.98
CA VAL A 55 -2.16 4.13 -7.12
C VAL A 55 -2.22 5.37 -6.24
N LEU A 56 -1.82 5.26 -4.97
CA LEU A 56 -1.82 6.38 -4.03
C LEU A 56 -0.88 7.48 -4.50
N ALA A 57 0.39 7.15 -4.75
CA ALA A 57 1.41 8.11 -5.14
C ALA A 57 1.11 8.76 -6.50
N TYR A 58 0.61 7.98 -7.47
CA TYR A 58 0.17 8.47 -8.77
C TYR A 58 -0.92 9.53 -8.64
N ASN A 59 -1.93 9.27 -7.80
CA ASN A 59 -3.00 10.25 -7.56
C ASN A 59 -2.51 11.50 -6.81
N LEU A 60 -1.55 11.36 -5.89
CA LEU A 60 -0.95 12.50 -5.17
C LEU A 60 0.03 13.31 -6.03
N ALA A 61 0.57 12.70 -7.09
CA ALA A 61 1.47 13.36 -8.02
C ALA A 61 0.75 14.27 -9.02
N ARG A 62 -0.59 14.19 -9.13
CA ARG A 62 -1.37 15.00 -10.06
C ARG A 62 -1.22 16.51 -9.80
N PRO A 63 -1.34 17.35 -10.84
CA PRO A 63 -1.34 18.80 -10.68
C PRO A 63 -2.36 19.28 -9.64
N ASP A 64 -2.00 20.36 -8.93
CA ASP A 64 -2.84 21.07 -7.96
C ASP A 64 -3.34 20.23 -6.77
N THR A 65 -2.79 19.03 -6.56
CA THR A 65 -3.15 18.13 -5.44
C THR A 65 -3.05 18.83 -4.08
N LEU A 66 -1.98 19.63 -3.89
CA LEU A 66 -1.75 20.41 -2.68
C LEU A 66 -2.84 21.48 -2.46
N GLN A 67 -3.09 22.31 -3.47
CA GLN A 67 -4.06 23.41 -3.43
C GLN A 67 -5.49 22.90 -3.22
N ARG A 68 -5.83 21.76 -3.85
CA ARG A 68 -7.15 21.11 -3.72
C ARG A 68 -7.37 20.42 -2.37
N GLY A 69 -6.38 20.44 -1.47
CA GLY A 69 -6.46 19.85 -0.13
C GLY A 69 -6.57 18.32 -0.12
N VAL A 70 -6.10 17.65 -1.19
CA VAL A 70 -6.23 16.19 -1.33
C VAL A 70 -5.44 15.46 -0.24
N TYR A 71 -4.20 15.89 0.03
CA TYR A 71 -3.35 15.30 1.07
C TYR A 71 -4.05 15.23 2.42
N ARG A 72 -4.61 16.34 2.90
CA ARG A 72 -5.29 16.41 4.20
C ARG A 72 -6.49 15.46 4.27
N ARG A 73 -7.30 15.38 3.21
CA ARG A 73 -8.43 14.44 3.13
C ARG A 73 -7.97 12.98 3.14
N THR A 74 -6.91 12.67 2.39
CA THR A 74 -6.32 11.32 2.35
C THR A 74 -5.74 10.93 3.70
N LEU A 75 -4.99 11.81 4.36
CA LEU A 75 -4.46 11.60 5.71
C LEU A 75 -5.58 11.31 6.71
N LYS A 76 -6.63 12.14 6.75
CA LYS A 76 -7.78 11.94 7.65
C LYS A 76 -8.44 10.57 7.45
N ARG A 77 -8.64 10.16 6.19
CA ARG A 77 -9.25 8.87 5.87
C ARG A 77 -8.36 7.71 6.29
N LEU A 78 -7.08 7.75 5.92
CA LEU A 78 -6.12 6.69 6.27
C LEU A 78 -5.99 6.54 7.79
N ALA A 79 -5.95 7.64 8.54
CA ALA A 79 -5.94 7.60 10.00
C ALA A 79 -7.23 6.99 10.57
N LEU A 80 -8.40 7.44 10.10
CA LEU A 80 -9.70 6.93 10.56
C LEU A 80 -9.86 5.43 10.30
N PHE A 81 -9.60 4.98 9.06
CA PHE A 81 -9.78 3.58 8.68
C PHE A 81 -8.64 2.69 9.20
N GLY A 82 -7.43 3.23 9.36
CA GLY A 82 -6.33 2.55 10.05
C GLY A 82 -6.67 2.26 11.51
N LEU A 83 -7.19 3.26 12.24
CA LEU A 83 -7.67 3.08 13.61
C LEU A 83 -8.84 2.10 13.69
N ALA A 84 -9.81 2.21 12.78
CA ALA A 84 -10.96 1.30 12.75
C ALA A 84 -10.55 -0.16 12.46
N ALA A 85 -9.48 -0.38 11.70
CA ALA A 85 -8.96 -1.71 11.40
C ALA A 85 -8.10 -2.29 12.54
N THR A 86 -7.51 -1.45 13.39
CA THR A 86 -6.57 -1.87 14.44
C THR A 86 -7.11 -2.98 15.34
N PRO A 87 -8.34 -2.93 15.89
CA PRO A 87 -8.81 -3.99 16.79
C PRO A 87 -8.80 -5.38 16.15
N ALA A 88 -9.37 -5.50 14.94
CA ALA A 88 -9.37 -6.76 14.19
C ALA A 88 -7.97 -7.17 13.76
N PHE A 89 -7.13 -6.22 13.35
CA PHE A 89 -5.74 -6.47 12.96
C PHE A 89 -4.91 -7.04 14.13
N LEU A 90 -5.04 -6.47 15.33
CA LEU A 90 -4.39 -6.99 16.54
C LEU A 90 -4.94 -8.38 16.91
N ALA A 91 -6.27 -8.56 16.87
CA ALA A 91 -6.92 -9.81 17.24
C ALA A 91 -6.62 -10.98 16.28
N LEU A 92 -6.32 -10.68 15.01
CA LEU A 92 -5.88 -11.67 14.02
C LEU A 92 -4.42 -12.14 14.24
N GLY A 93 -3.62 -11.44 15.04
CA GLY A 93 -2.27 -11.86 15.41
C GLY A 93 -1.25 -11.86 14.27
N GLY A 94 -0.14 -12.57 14.47
CA GLY A 94 1.02 -12.56 13.56
C GLY A 94 1.86 -11.27 13.66
N LEU A 95 1.80 -10.61 14.82
CA LEU A 95 2.50 -9.36 15.13
C LEU A 95 3.57 -9.61 16.20
N TRP A 96 4.70 -8.92 16.08
CA TRP A 96 5.73 -8.93 17.11
C TRP A 96 5.23 -8.19 18.34
N ALA A 97 5.43 -8.80 19.51
CA ALA A 97 4.90 -8.31 20.79
C ALA A 97 3.39 -8.02 20.78
N GLY A 98 2.63 -8.57 19.83
CA GLY A 98 1.18 -8.41 19.72
C GLY A 98 0.70 -7.06 19.18
N TRP A 99 1.59 -6.13 18.80
CA TRP A 99 1.17 -4.80 18.31
C TRP A 99 2.00 -4.25 17.15
N TRP A 100 3.23 -4.74 16.94
CA TRP A 100 4.12 -4.24 15.89
C TRP A 100 4.19 -5.22 14.71
N PRO A 101 4.18 -4.73 13.47
CA PRO A 101 4.05 -3.34 13.05
C PRO A 101 2.59 -2.85 13.03
N LEU A 102 2.38 -1.52 12.89
CA LEU A 102 1.07 -0.93 12.63
C LEU A 102 0.58 -1.29 11.23
N ASN A 103 -0.74 -1.45 11.07
CA ASN A 103 -1.35 -1.92 9.83
C ASN A 103 -1.06 -1.03 8.59
N VAL A 104 -1.27 -1.58 7.40
CA VAL A 104 -0.90 -0.97 6.10
C VAL A 104 -1.55 0.39 5.85
N MET A 105 -2.70 0.69 6.46
CA MET A 105 -3.29 2.04 6.34
C MET A 105 -2.39 3.09 7.00
N PHE A 106 -1.68 2.74 8.08
CA PHE A 106 -0.66 3.60 8.68
C PHE A 106 0.60 3.70 7.82
N THR A 107 0.98 2.66 7.08
CA THR A 107 2.04 2.72 6.05
C THR A 107 1.71 3.77 4.99
N LEU A 108 0.49 3.69 4.43
CA LEU A 108 0.01 4.65 3.44
C LEU A 108 -0.17 6.05 4.03
N LEU A 109 -0.56 6.16 5.31
CA LEU A 109 -0.67 7.44 6.03
C LEU A 109 0.71 8.10 6.14
N ALA A 110 1.72 7.35 6.59
CA ALA A 110 3.09 7.81 6.71
C ALA A 110 3.65 8.26 5.37
N ALA A 111 3.48 7.45 4.32
CA ALA A 111 3.89 7.81 2.96
C ALA A 111 3.18 9.09 2.48
N THR A 112 1.87 9.22 2.72
CA THR A 112 1.12 10.44 2.38
C THR A 112 1.63 11.66 3.14
N ALA A 113 2.00 11.51 4.42
CA ALA A 113 2.53 12.60 5.25
C ALA A 113 3.91 13.06 4.76
N VAL A 114 4.81 12.11 4.45
CA VAL A 114 6.12 12.39 3.85
C VAL A 114 5.95 13.17 2.54
N LEU A 115 5.10 12.67 1.63
CA LEU A 115 4.83 13.33 0.35
C LEU A 115 4.19 14.70 0.52
N PHE A 116 3.29 14.86 1.49
CA PHE A 116 2.64 16.15 1.78
C PHE A 116 3.66 17.20 2.22
N LEU A 117 4.56 16.82 3.14
CA LEU A 117 5.61 17.71 3.64
C LEU A 117 6.61 18.09 2.53
N ILE A 118 7.00 17.13 1.69
CA ILE A 118 7.86 17.38 0.53
C ILE A 118 7.17 18.34 -0.45
N ASP A 119 5.90 18.12 -0.77
CA ASP A 119 5.15 18.93 -1.74
C ASP A 119 4.93 20.37 -1.27
N GLN A 120 4.79 20.59 0.04
CA GLN A 120 4.75 21.93 0.60
C GLN A 120 6.06 22.71 0.41
N GLY A 121 7.19 22.02 0.21
CA GLY A 121 8.50 22.61 -0.02
C GLY A 121 9.08 23.37 1.20
N GLY A 122 10.36 23.72 1.12
CA GLY A 122 11.08 24.43 2.18
C GLY A 122 11.82 23.51 3.15
N ARG A 123 13.00 23.97 3.60
CA ARG A 123 13.94 23.20 4.43
C ARG A 123 13.34 22.58 5.70
N PRO A 124 12.54 23.28 6.54
CA PRO A 124 12.00 22.67 7.76
C PRO A 124 11.02 21.52 7.46
N ARG A 125 10.23 21.61 6.39
CA ARG A 125 9.30 20.54 6.01
C ARG A 125 10.02 19.34 5.42
N LEU A 126 11.13 19.55 4.70
CA LEU A 126 11.99 18.45 4.25
C LEU A 126 12.64 17.70 5.43
N VAL A 127 13.11 18.42 6.44
CA VAL A 127 13.62 17.80 7.68
C VAL A 127 12.51 17.01 8.38
N ALA A 128 11.31 17.59 8.51
CA ALA A 128 10.16 16.89 9.07
C ALA A 128 9.77 15.65 8.24
N ALA A 129 9.82 15.72 6.90
CA ALA A 129 9.54 14.59 6.03
C ALA A 129 10.56 13.46 6.24
N ALA A 130 11.85 13.80 6.37
CA ALA A 130 12.90 12.84 6.67
C ALA A 130 12.69 12.20 8.05
N ALA A 131 12.35 12.99 9.08
CA ALA A 131 12.06 12.48 10.41
C ALA A 131 10.86 11.52 10.41
N VAL A 132 9.76 11.89 9.74
CA VAL A 132 8.58 11.02 9.58
C VAL A 132 8.94 9.74 8.82
N PHE A 133 9.70 9.85 7.74
CA PHE A 133 10.14 8.69 6.95
C PHE A 133 10.96 7.71 7.81
N LEU A 134 11.92 8.22 8.60
CA LEU A 134 12.76 7.40 9.46
C LEU A 134 11.98 6.73 10.59
N VAL A 135 11.17 7.50 11.33
CA VAL A 135 10.45 6.99 12.51
C VAL A 135 9.24 6.15 12.13
N ALA A 136 8.41 6.61 11.19
CA ALA A 136 7.24 5.83 10.80
C ALA A 136 7.63 4.58 10.01
N GLY A 137 8.70 4.65 9.21
CA GLY A 137 9.22 3.50 8.47
C GLY A 137 9.66 2.33 9.36
N SER A 138 10.07 2.57 10.61
CA SER A 138 10.37 1.49 11.55
C SER A 138 9.13 0.88 12.20
N SER A 139 7.96 1.50 12.07
CA SER A 139 6.79 1.21 12.91
C SER A 139 5.60 0.62 12.14
N VAL A 140 5.60 0.71 10.81
CA VAL A 140 4.45 0.37 9.95
C VAL A 140 4.70 -0.87 9.09
N GLU A 141 3.64 -1.56 8.66
CA GLU A 141 3.75 -2.73 7.78
C GLU A 141 4.58 -2.40 6.54
N TYR A 142 5.46 -3.35 6.15
CA TYR A 142 6.37 -3.25 5.02
C TYR A 142 7.45 -2.15 5.08
N TRP A 143 7.58 -1.50 6.24
CA TRP A 143 8.67 -0.63 6.64
C TRP A 143 9.06 0.47 5.63
N TRP A 144 10.33 0.89 5.64
CA TRP A 144 10.89 1.87 4.69
C TRP A 144 10.72 1.51 3.21
N PRO A 145 10.85 0.25 2.75
CA PRO A 145 10.63 -0.09 1.35
C PRO A 145 9.27 0.40 0.81
N ALA A 146 8.19 0.24 1.58
CA ALA A 146 6.86 0.68 1.16
C ALA A 146 6.75 2.21 1.00
N LEU A 147 7.33 2.96 1.94
CA LEU A 147 7.39 4.42 1.89
C LEU A 147 8.23 4.89 0.69
N SER A 148 9.35 4.22 0.43
CA SER A 148 10.23 4.50 -0.71
C SER A 148 9.56 4.22 -2.05
N ILE A 149 8.71 3.20 -2.18
CA ILE A 149 7.91 2.95 -3.39
C ILE A 149 7.00 4.15 -3.65
N CYS A 150 6.25 4.62 -2.63
CA CYS A 150 5.39 5.80 -2.78
C CYS A 150 6.19 7.04 -3.20
N LEU A 151 7.36 7.27 -2.57
CA LEU A 151 8.24 8.38 -2.90
C LEU A 151 8.76 8.30 -4.35
N ALA A 152 9.23 7.12 -4.76
CA ALA A 152 9.77 6.87 -6.09
C ALA A 152 8.71 7.07 -7.19
N VAL A 153 7.50 6.53 -7.00
CA VAL A 153 6.39 6.71 -7.93
C VAL A 153 6.00 8.18 -8.02
N TRP A 154 5.82 8.85 -6.88
CA TRP A 154 5.45 10.27 -6.86
C TRP A 154 6.49 11.14 -7.56
N TRP A 155 7.78 10.88 -7.28
CA TRP A 155 8.89 11.57 -7.94
C TRP A 155 8.89 11.34 -9.45
N TYR A 156 8.80 10.08 -9.88
CA TYR A 156 8.81 9.74 -11.31
C TYR A 156 7.64 10.39 -12.06
N CYS A 157 6.43 10.38 -11.48
CA CYS A 157 5.24 10.95 -12.10
C CYS A 157 5.35 12.46 -12.31
N ARG A 158 6.04 13.18 -11.41
CA ARG A 158 6.27 14.62 -11.55
C ARG A 158 7.47 14.96 -12.43
N LYS A 159 8.54 14.19 -12.31
CA LYS A 159 9.78 14.39 -13.06
C LYS A 159 10.40 13.03 -13.42
N PRO A 160 10.05 12.48 -14.59
CA PRO A 160 10.59 11.20 -15.05
C PRO A 160 12.11 11.21 -15.04
N SER A 161 12.72 10.29 -14.28
CA SER A 161 14.16 10.27 -14.06
C SER A 161 14.65 8.85 -13.72
N VAL A 162 15.89 8.53 -14.13
CA VAL A 162 16.52 7.24 -13.85
C VAL A 162 16.65 6.98 -12.35
N PRO A 163 17.05 7.95 -11.50
CA PRO A 163 17.11 7.73 -10.06
C PRO A 163 15.76 7.33 -9.43
N ALA A 164 14.64 7.90 -9.90
CA ALA A 164 13.32 7.52 -9.41
C ALA A 164 12.96 6.07 -9.78
N LEU A 165 13.30 5.62 -11.00
CA LEU A 165 13.11 4.21 -11.41
C LEU A 165 14.03 3.26 -10.65
N ALA A 166 15.30 3.65 -10.45
CA ALA A 166 16.26 2.86 -9.68
C ALA A 166 15.79 2.72 -8.22
N LEU A 167 15.30 3.79 -7.61
CA LEU A 167 14.72 3.76 -6.27
C LEU A 167 13.48 2.86 -6.22
N LEU A 168 12.59 2.93 -7.23
CA LEU A 168 11.42 2.08 -7.32
C LEU A 168 11.80 0.60 -7.40
N LEU A 169 12.69 0.23 -8.32
CA LEU A 169 13.19 -1.13 -8.49
C LEU A 169 13.88 -1.65 -7.22
N ALA A 170 14.78 -0.86 -6.65
CA ALA A 170 15.49 -1.21 -5.42
C ALA A 170 14.52 -1.39 -4.24
N SER A 171 13.49 -0.55 -4.13
CA SER A 171 12.51 -0.64 -3.05
C SER A 171 11.59 -1.86 -3.20
N CYS A 172 11.15 -2.16 -4.43
CA CYS A 172 10.40 -3.39 -4.71
C CYS A 172 11.25 -4.65 -4.46
N ALA A 173 12.54 -4.62 -4.81
CA ALA A 173 13.46 -5.71 -4.51
C ALA A 173 13.73 -5.85 -3.00
N ALA A 174 13.87 -4.72 -2.28
CA ALA A 174 14.09 -4.70 -0.83
C ALA A 174 12.90 -5.26 -0.03
N LEU A 175 11.69 -5.32 -0.60
CA LEU A 175 10.59 -6.05 0.02
C LEU A 175 10.88 -7.55 0.19
N TRP A 176 11.91 -8.09 -0.47
CA TRP A 176 12.41 -9.45 -0.23
C TRP A 176 12.73 -9.71 1.24
N PHE A 177 13.29 -8.74 1.98
CA PHE A 177 13.59 -8.90 3.41
C PHE A 177 12.34 -9.15 4.26
N ILE A 178 11.16 -8.79 3.76
CA ILE A 178 9.88 -8.93 4.45
C ILE A 178 9.09 -10.12 3.87
N ASN A 179 9.12 -10.28 2.56
CA ASN A 179 8.33 -11.28 1.84
C ASN A 179 9.02 -12.64 1.72
N GLY A 180 10.35 -12.71 1.87
CA GLY A 180 11.16 -13.88 1.56
C GLY A 180 11.24 -14.20 0.06
N ASN A 181 10.70 -13.35 -0.82
CA ASN A 181 10.66 -13.55 -2.26
C ASN A 181 10.58 -12.23 -3.04
N PHE A 182 10.72 -12.30 -4.36
CA PHE A 182 10.75 -11.15 -5.27
C PHE A 182 9.43 -10.87 -6.00
N TRP A 183 8.32 -11.49 -5.60
CA TRP A 183 7.03 -11.34 -6.30
C TRP A 183 6.52 -9.89 -6.33
N ALA A 184 6.94 -9.05 -5.39
CA ALA A 184 6.66 -7.62 -5.40
C ALA A 184 7.14 -6.91 -6.68
N LEU A 185 8.20 -7.40 -7.34
CA LEU A 185 8.69 -6.84 -8.62
C LEU A 185 7.69 -7.06 -9.76
N ALA A 186 6.84 -8.10 -9.70
CA ALA A 186 5.83 -8.36 -10.72
C ALA A 186 4.73 -7.28 -10.77
N ALA A 187 4.61 -6.44 -9.74
CA ALA A 187 3.75 -5.27 -9.79
C ALA A 187 4.19 -4.24 -10.86
N LEU A 188 5.50 -4.17 -11.15
CA LEU A 188 6.04 -3.19 -12.11
C LEU A 188 5.55 -3.44 -13.55
N PRO A 189 5.68 -4.65 -14.14
CA PRO A 189 5.12 -4.92 -15.46
C PRO A 189 3.59 -4.81 -15.48
N VAL A 190 2.89 -5.16 -14.38
CA VAL A 190 1.42 -4.98 -14.28
C VAL A 190 1.03 -3.51 -14.37
N VAL A 191 1.72 -2.64 -13.62
CA VAL A 191 1.49 -1.19 -13.66
C VAL A 191 1.86 -0.61 -15.03
N ALA A 192 2.97 -1.06 -15.62
CA ALA A 192 3.36 -0.64 -16.97
C ALA A 192 2.30 -1.04 -18.01
N ALA A 193 1.80 -2.27 -17.96
CA ALA A 193 0.73 -2.74 -18.84
C ALA A 193 -0.57 -1.91 -18.67
N ALA A 194 -0.91 -1.53 -17.44
CA ALA A 194 -2.09 -0.69 -17.17
C ALA A 194 -1.99 0.70 -17.80
N ALA A 195 -0.79 1.21 -18.09
CA ALA A 195 -0.61 2.47 -18.82
C ALA A 195 -1.00 2.37 -20.31
N HIS A 196 -1.12 1.15 -20.85
CA HIS A 196 -1.44 0.89 -22.25
C HIS A 196 -2.88 0.43 -22.49
N VAL A 197 -3.67 0.27 -21.42
CA VAL A 197 -5.06 -0.17 -21.50
C VAL A 197 -5.96 0.92 -20.92
N ASP A 198 -7.06 1.24 -21.59
CA ASP A 198 -8.11 2.13 -21.05
C ASP A 198 -9.31 1.28 -20.62
N VAL A 199 -9.41 1.04 -19.31
CA VAL A 199 -10.52 0.29 -18.72
C VAL A 199 -11.61 1.27 -18.29
N ARG A 200 -12.86 1.00 -18.65
CA ARG A 200 -14.01 1.78 -18.19
C ARG A 200 -14.51 1.26 -16.84
N LEU A 201 -13.95 1.76 -15.74
CA LEU A 201 -14.40 1.46 -14.38
C LEU A 201 -14.75 2.73 -13.60
N PRO A 202 -15.91 2.79 -12.93
CA PRO A 202 -16.30 3.93 -12.13
C PRO A 202 -15.46 4.02 -10.85
N ARG A 203 -15.14 5.24 -10.44
CA ARG A 203 -14.37 5.49 -9.22
C ARG A 203 -15.21 5.27 -7.97
N LEU A 204 -14.84 4.27 -7.18
CA LEU A 204 -15.52 3.96 -5.91
C LEU A 204 -14.70 4.48 -4.73
N ARG A 205 -14.92 5.76 -4.41
CA ARG A 205 -14.10 6.52 -3.44
C ARG A 205 -14.03 5.92 -2.02
N TRP A 206 -15.11 5.31 -1.53
CA TRP A 206 -15.20 4.81 -0.15
C TRP A 206 -15.02 3.30 -0.03
N ALA A 207 -15.26 2.56 -1.12
CA ALA A 207 -15.26 1.10 -1.11
C ALA A 207 -13.95 0.53 -0.55
N PHE A 208 -12.81 0.97 -1.06
CA PHE A 208 -11.49 0.47 -0.64
C PHE A 208 -11.15 0.81 0.81
N TYR A 209 -11.53 2.00 1.29
CA TYR A 209 -11.29 2.40 2.67
C TYR A 209 -12.14 1.57 3.64
N ALA A 210 -13.43 1.38 3.34
CA ALA A 210 -14.34 0.61 4.19
C ALA A 210 -14.05 -0.90 4.12
N TYR A 211 -13.68 -1.41 2.94
CA TYR A 211 -13.37 -2.83 2.76
C TYR A 211 -12.23 -3.28 3.67
N TYR A 212 -11.20 -2.46 3.88
CA TYR A 212 -10.04 -2.85 4.67
C TYR A 212 -10.38 -3.28 6.12
N PRO A 213 -10.99 -2.46 6.99
CA PRO A 213 -11.41 -2.93 8.31
C PRO A 213 -12.49 -4.02 8.21
N LEU A 214 -13.45 -3.91 7.28
CA LEU A 214 -14.55 -4.87 7.19
C LEU A 214 -14.08 -6.29 6.87
N HIS A 215 -13.14 -6.47 5.94
CA HIS A 215 -12.65 -7.81 5.62
C HIS A 215 -11.79 -8.38 6.76
N LEU A 216 -11.00 -7.57 7.47
CA LEU A 216 -10.27 -8.05 8.66
C LEU A 216 -11.23 -8.47 9.78
N ILE A 217 -12.28 -7.68 10.02
CA ILE A 217 -13.35 -8.03 10.97
C ILE A 217 -14.03 -9.34 10.53
N ALA A 218 -14.36 -9.49 9.25
CA ALA A 218 -14.97 -10.71 8.73
C ALA A 218 -14.06 -11.93 8.94
N LEU A 219 -12.77 -11.84 8.60
CA LEU A 219 -11.80 -12.91 8.83
C LEU A 219 -11.69 -13.26 10.32
N TRP A 220 -11.64 -12.26 11.19
CA TRP A 220 -11.61 -12.46 12.63
C TRP A 220 -12.87 -13.18 13.14
N LEU A 221 -14.05 -12.77 12.69
CA LEU A 221 -15.31 -13.42 13.05
C LEU A 221 -15.42 -14.85 12.52
N ILE A 222 -14.88 -15.13 11.32
CA ILE A 222 -14.84 -16.48 10.74
C ILE A 222 -13.92 -17.42 11.55
N ARG A 223 -12.83 -16.90 12.12
CA ARG A 223 -11.94 -17.71 12.97
C ARG A 223 -12.64 -18.26 14.21
N ILE A 224 -13.62 -17.55 14.78
CA ILE A 224 -14.30 -17.96 16.02
C ILE A 224 -14.96 -19.35 15.90
N PRO A 225 -15.86 -19.63 14.94
CA PRO A 225 -16.43 -20.97 14.76
C PRO A 225 -15.39 -21.99 14.28
N MET A 226 -14.40 -21.60 13.48
CA MET A 226 -13.33 -22.52 13.06
C MET A 226 -12.49 -23.00 14.25
N SER A 227 -12.11 -22.12 15.17
CA SER A 227 -11.43 -22.52 16.41
C SER A 227 -12.28 -23.47 17.25
N LYS A 228 -13.59 -23.22 17.34
CA LYS A 228 -14.52 -24.14 18.02
C LYS A 228 -14.62 -25.51 17.33
N ALA A 229 -14.41 -25.57 16.02
CA ALA A 229 -14.34 -26.80 15.25
C ALA A 229 -12.96 -27.49 15.31
N GLY A 230 -12.02 -26.97 16.11
CA GLY A 230 -10.69 -27.58 16.33
C GLY A 230 -9.58 -27.07 15.42
N TYR A 231 -9.82 -26.04 14.59
CA TYR A 231 -8.76 -25.42 13.81
C TYR A 231 -7.80 -24.62 14.70
N LEU A 232 -6.51 -24.83 14.50
CA LEU A 232 -5.44 -24.07 15.15
C LEU A 232 -4.93 -23.00 14.19
N PHE A 233 -4.74 -21.78 14.70
CA PHE A 233 -4.22 -20.64 13.96
C PHE A 233 -2.86 -20.26 14.54
N PHE A 234 -1.88 -20.05 13.68
CA PHE A 234 -0.50 -19.72 14.03
C PHE A 234 -0.06 -18.43 13.33
#